data_AF-A0A6I1YZF4-F1
#
_entry.id   AF-A0A6I1YZF4-F1
#
_cell.length_a   1.000
_cell.length_b   1.000
_cell.length_c   1.000
_cell.angle_alpha   90.00
_cell.angle_beta   90.00
_cell.angle_gamma   90.00
#
_symmetry.space_group_name_H-M   'P 1'
#
loop_
_entity.id
_entity.type
_entity.pdbx_description
1 polymer ?
#
loop_
_entity_poly.entity_id
_entity_poly.type
_entity_poly.pdbx_seq_one_letter_code
_entity_poly.pdbx_strand_id
1 'polypeptide(L)'
;MRIGRLVVFGGTGDLTGRYLVPALAALYAEGHIDDRFRLMGASREDWDGEQYREWATAQLEHHGGGLPADAGRAVTVSADYRKADVTDPRM
;
A
#
# COMPACT_ATOMS: atom_id res chain seq x y z
N MET A 1 -2.39 17.65 12.51
CA MET A 1 -2.47 16.18 12.69
C MET A 1 -2.00 15.54 11.38
N ARG A 2 -1.00 14.64 11.40
CA ARG A 2 -0.55 13.89 10.21
C ARG A 2 -0.87 12.42 10.42
N ILE A 3 -1.39 11.74 9.41
CA ILE A 3 -1.68 10.30 9.45
C ILE A 3 -0.34 9.57 9.26
N GLY A 4 0.08 8.77 10.24
CA GLY A 4 1.33 8.00 10.17
C GLY A 4 1.13 6.53 9.77
N ARG A 5 -0.10 6.02 9.79
CA ARG A 5 -0.42 4.63 9.43
C ARG A 5 -1.80 4.55 8.79
N LEU A 6 -1.90 3.79 7.71
CA LEU A 6 -3.15 3.45 7.04
C LEU A 6 -3.26 1.93 6.95
N VAL A 7 -4.39 1.37 7.40
CA VAL A 7 -4.71 -0.05 7.24
C VAL A 7 -5.81 -0.17 6.19
N VAL A 8 -5.61 -1.08 5.22
CA VAL A 8 -6.53 -1.28 4.10
C VAL A 8 -7.04 -2.73 4.12
N PHE A 9 -8.30 -2.90 4.51
CA PHE A 9 -9.00 -4.18 4.35
C PHE A 9 -9.40 -4.37 2.90
N GLY A 10 -9.19 -5.57 2.35
CA GLY A 10 -9.17 -5.77 0.90
C GLY A 10 -7.91 -5.17 0.28
N GLY A 11 -6.80 -5.18 1.01
CA GLY A 11 -5.54 -4.54 0.63
C GLY A 11 -4.90 -5.07 -0.65
N THR A 12 -5.36 -6.21 -1.17
CA THR A 12 -4.91 -6.88 -2.41
C THR A 12 -5.91 -6.73 -3.57
N GLY A 13 -7.04 -6.05 -3.35
CA GLY A 13 -8.10 -5.89 -4.34
C GLY A 13 -7.78 -4.88 -5.45
N ASP A 14 -8.57 -4.93 -6.53
CA ASP A 14 -8.42 -4.07 -7.72
C ASP A 14 -8.38 -2.58 -7.38
N LEU A 15 -9.30 -2.11 -6.53
CA LEU A 15 -9.34 -0.69 -6.13
C LEU A 15 -8.03 -0.27 -5.44
N THR A 16 -7.48 -1.15 -4.60
CA THR A 16 -6.25 -0.87 -3.88
C THR A 16 -5.08 -0.74 -4.85
N GLY A 17 -4.92 -1.72 -5.75
CA GLY A 17 -3.83 -1.70 -6.73
C GLY A 17 -3.95 -0.59 -7.75
N ARG A 18 -5.14 -0.40 -8.32
CA ARG A 18 -5.37 0.52 -9.44
C ARG A 18 -5.43 1.99 -9.05
N TYR A 19 -5.87 2.29 -7.84
CA TYR A 19 -6.11 3.68 -7.44
C TYR A 19 -5.44 4.05 -6.12
N LEU A 20 -5.58 3.23 -5.07
CA LEU A 20 -5.10 3.64 -3.74
C LEU A 20 -3.57 3.70 -3.68
N VAL A 21 -2.87 2.66 -4.13
CA VAL A 21 -1.40 2.65 -4.11
C VAL A 21 -0.82 3.79 -4.98
N PRO A 22 -1.27 4.01 -6.24
CA PRO A 22 -0.87 5.19 -7.01
C PRO A 22 -1.17 6.52 -6.34
N ALA A 23 -2.34 6.68 -5.72
CA ALA A 23 -2.70 7.92 -5.03
C ALA A 23 -1.81 8.19 -3.81
N LEU A 24 -1.41 7.16 -3.06
CA LEU A 24 -0.44 7.32 -1.97
C LEU A 24 0.92 7.78 -2.49
N ALA A 25 1.39 7.24 -3.62
CA ALA A 25 2.64 7.68 -4.22
C ALA A 25 2.55 9.13 -4.73
N ALA A 26 1.42 9.54 -5.30
CA ALA A 26 1.17 10.94 -5.66
C ALA A 26 1.20 11.86 -4.43
N LEU A 27 0.54 11.47 -3.33
CA LEU A 27 0.55 12.24 -2.08
C LEU A 27 1.96 12.35 -1.46
N TYR A 28 2.79 11.32 -1.60
CA TYR A 28 4.18 11.38 -1.17
C TYR A 28 4.97 12.38 -2.02
N ALA A 29 4.82 12.32 -3.35
CA ALA A 29 5.48 13.24 -4.28
C ALA A 29 5.12 14.71 -4.01
N GLU A 30 3.90 14.98 -3.56
CA GLU A 30 3.41 16.32 -3.18
C GLU A 30 3.77 16.72 -1.74
N GLY A 31 4.44 15.86 -0.97
CA GLY A 31 4.86 16.14 0.41
C GLY A 31 3.72 16.09 1.44
N HIS A 32 2.58 15.49 1.09
CA HIS A 32 1.43 15.32 1.99
C HIS A 32 1.61 14.15 2.96
N ILE A 33 2.40 13.14 2.58
CA ILE A 33 2.87 12.06 3.46
C ILE A 33 4.40 12.05 3.49
N ASP A 34 4.97 11.69 4.63
CA ASP A 34 6.43 11.66 4.86
C ASP A 34 6.93 10.23 5.10
N ASP A 35 8.25 10.04 5.18
CA ASP A 35 8.94 8.73 5.30
C ASP A 35 8.50 7.89 6.51
N ARG A 36 7.77 8.48 7.46
CA ARG A 36 7.23 7.76 8.63
C ARG A 36 5.87 7.14 8.35
N PHE A 37 5.24 7.45 7.22
CA PHE A 37 4.01 6.82 6.78
C PHE A 37 4.19 5.31 6.64
N ARG A 38 3.15 4.55 6.99
CA ARG A 38 3.11 3.09 6.86
C ARG A 38 1.79 2.65 6.24
N LEU A 39 1.89 1.92 5.14
CA LEU A 39 0.76 1.21 4.53
C LEU A 39 0.70 -0.22 5.08
N MET A 40 -0.46 -0.64 5.56
CA MET A 40 -0.69 -2.03 5.97
C MET A 40 -1.85 -2.62 5.17
N GLY A 41 -1.54 -3.55 4.28
CA GLY A 41 -2.55 -4.34 3.59
C GLY A 41 -3.09 -5.44 4.50
N ALA A 42 -4.41 -5.64 4.47
CA ALA A 42 -5.06 -6.75 5.15
C ALA A 42 -6.06 -7.43 4.22
N SER A 43 -5.86 -8.72 3.99
CA SER A 43 -6.75 -9.53 3.15
C SER A 43 -6.62 -11.03 3.47
N ARG A 44 -7.36 -11.86 2.75
CA ARG A 44 -7.45 -13.32 3.01
C ARG A 44 -6.30 -14.10 2.40
N GLU A 45 -5.60 -13.53 1.41
CA GLU A 45 -4.49 -14.18 0.73
C GLU A 45 -3.38 -14.54 1.73
N ASP A 46 -2.76 -15.71 1.54
CA ASP A 46 -1.68 -16.20 2.37
C ASP A 46 -0.35 -15.60 1.90
N TRP A 47 -0.24 -14.28 2.05
CA TRP A 47 0.95 -13.51 1.70
C TRP A 47 1.72 -13.08 2.93
N ASP A 48 3.02 -12.91 2.76
CA ASP A 48 3.86 -12.14 3.67
C ASP A 48 4.02 -10.68 3.20
N GLY A 49 4.76 -9.89 3.99
CA GLY A 49 5.02 -8.50 3.66
C GLY A 49 5.88 -8.32 2.39
N GLU A 50 6.73 -9.28 2.03
CA GLU A 50 7.57 -9.20 0.83
C GLU A 50 6.72 -9.36 -0.42
N GLN A 51 5.88 -10.39 -0.47
CA GLN A 51 4.93 -10.63 -1.55
C GLN A 51 3.98 -9.44 -1.75
N TYR A 52 3.54 -8.80 -0.66
CA TYR A 52 2.71 -7.60 -0.75
C TYR A 52 3.45 -6.39 -1.34
N ARG A 53 4.74 -6.20 -1.00
CA ARG A 53 5.56 -5.12 -1.55
C ARG A 53 5.86 -5.33 -3.03
N GLU A 54 6.13 -6.57 -3.43
CA GLU A 54 6.31 -6.94 -4.84
C GLU A 54 5.02 -6.67 -5.62
N TRP A 55 3.88 -7.12 -5.11
CA TRP A 55 2.57 -6.87 -5.70
C TRP A 55 2.30 -5.36 -5.83
N ALA A 56 2.48 -4.58 -4.75
CA ALA A 56 2.24 -3.13 -4.77
C ALA A 56 3.18 -2.40 -5.75
N THR A 57 4.43 -2.87 -5.87
CA THR A 57 5.38 -2.35 -6.87
C THR A 57 4.89 -2.62 -8.28
N ALA A 58 4.45 -3.84 -8.59
CA ALA A 58 3.88 -4.18 -9.89
C ALA A 58 2.61 -3.37 -10.21
N GLN A 59 1.76 -3.10 -9.21
CA GLN A 59 0.59 -2.23 -9.39
C GLN A 59 0.97 -0.79 -9.74
N LEU A 60 2.01 -0.24 -9.10
CA LEU A 60 2.54 1.08 -9.45
C LEU A 60 3.17 1.12 -10.84
N GLU A 61 3.90 0.08 -11.25
CA GLU A 61 4.44 -0.01 -12.60
C GLU A 61 3.32 -0.02 -13.65
N HIS A 62 2.19 -0.67 -13.36
CA HIS A 62 1.07 -0.76 -14.28
C HIS A 62 0.14 0.47 -14.28
N HIS A 63 -0.06 1.10 -13.12
CA HIS A 63 -1.09 2.13 -12.93
C HIS A 63 -0.56 3.51 -12.50
N GLY A 64 0.69 3.60 -12.06
CA GLY A 64 1.33 4.80 -11.52
C GLY A 64 2.06 5.66 -12.56
N GLY A 65 1.72 5.56 -13.84
CA GLY A 65 2.40 6.27 -14.93
C GLY A 65 2.54 7.77 -14.66
N GLY A 66 3.76 8.29 -14.81
CA GLY A 66 4.09 9.71 -14.60
C GLY A 66 4.45 10.09 -13.17
N LEU A 67 4.40 9.16 -12.21
CA LEU A 67 4.85 9.41 -10.84
C LEU A 67 6.38 9.32 -10.70
N PRO A 68 6.99 10.12 -9.80
CA PRO A 68 8.41 9.97 -9.47
C PRO A 68 8.73 8.58 -8.91
N ALA A 69 9.83 7.99 -9.37
CA ALA A 69 10.23 6.63 -8.99
C ALA A 69 10.54 6.49 -7.49
N ASP A 70 11.10 7.53 -6.88
CA ASP A 70 11.37 7.60 -5.45
C ASP A 70 10.07 7.64 -4.62
N ALA A 71 9.04 8.34 -5.10
CA ALA A 71 7.73 8.37 -4.45
C ALA A 71 7.04 7.00 -4.47
N GLY A 72 7.06 6.32 -5.62
CA GLY A 72 6.57 4.94 -5.72
C GLY A 72 7.33 4.00 -4.77
N ARG A 73 8.67 4.09 -4.76
CA ARG A 73 9.53 3.29 -3.88
C ARG A 73 9.29 3.57 -2.40
N ALA A 74 9.08 4.83 -2.02
CA ALA A 74 8.82 5.19 -0.63
C ALA A 74 7.54 4.52 -0.11
N VAL A 75 6.47 4.53 -0.91
CA VAL A 75 5.21 3.86 -0.56
C VAL A 75 5.38 2.35 -0.48
N THR A 76 6.01 1.71 -1.47
CA THR A 76 6.16 0.24 -1.47
C THR A 76 7.09 -0.25 -0.36
N VAL A 77 8.20 0.44 -0.09
CA VAL A 77 9.09 0.10 1.03
C VAL A 77 8.39 0.27 2.39
N SER A 78 7.49 1.25 2.50
CA SER A 78 6.69 1.45 3.72
C SER A 78 5.58 0.41 3.93
N ALA A 79 5.28 -0.40 2.91
CA ALA A 79 4.17 -1.32 2.92
C ALA A 79 4.50 -2.63 3.65
N ASP A 80 3.51 -3.12 4.39
CA ASP A 80 3.53 -4.42 5.06
C ASP A 80 2.16 -5.09 4.92
N TYR A 81 2.07 -6.37 5.29
CA TYR A 81 0.86 -7.16 5.10
C TYR A 81 0.54 -8.03 6.31
N ARG A 82 -0.77 -8.15 6.57
CA ARG A 82 -1.30 -9.08 7.55
C ARG A 82 -2.47 -9.84 6.94
N LYS A 83 -2.35 -11.17 6.88
CA LYS A 83 -3.50 -12.02 6.60
C LYS A 83 -4.59 -11.77 7.65
N ALA A 84 -5.79 -11.46 7.19
CA ALA A 84 -6.93 -11.13 8.01
C ALA A 84 -8.22 -11.68 7.37
N ASP A 85 -9.02 -12.38 8.16
CA ASP A 85 -10.40 -12.69 7.83
C ASP A 85 -11.31 -11.80 8.68
N VAL A 86 -11.93 -10.81 8.03
CA VAL A 86 -12.79 -9.82 8.71
C VAL A 86 -14.01 -10.45 9.42
N THR A 87 -14.27 -11.74 9.18
CA THR A 87 -15.34 -12.49 9.83
C THR A 87 -14.86 -13.31 11.04
N ASP A 88 -13.54 -13.45 11.26
CA ASP A 88 -12.97 -14.05 12.48
C ASP A 88 -12.57 -12.95 13.47
N PRO A 89 -13.24 -12.84 14.64
CA PRO A 89 -12.91 -11.81 15.64
C PRO A 89 -11.55 -12.01 16.33
N ARG A 90 -10.83 -13.11 16.07
CA ARG A 90 -9.53 -13.44 16.67
C ARG A 90 -8.34 -13.11 15.77
N MET A 91 -8.60 -12.54 14.59
CA MET A 91 -7.57 -12.12 13.62
C MET A 91 -6.61 -11.05 14.18
#